data_AF-A0AAU7JXF0-F1
#
_entry.id   AF-A0AAU7JXF0-F1
#
_cell.length_a   1.000
_cell.length_b   1.000
_cell.length_c   1.000
_cell.angle_alpha   90.00
_cell.angle_beta   90.00
_cell.angle_gamma   90.00
#
_symmetry.space_group_name_H-M   'P 1'
#
loop_
_entity.id
_entity.type
_entity.pdbx_description
1 polymer ?
#
loop_
_entity_poly.entity_id
_entity_poly.type
_entity_poly.pdbx_seq_one_letter_code
_entity_poly.pdbx_strand_id
1 'polypeptide(L)'
;MAVETDRLKMRVDAARARGDLTEPQEMIALGIDGFIDKARAAAFRDDPIPGRLANWWRGTLVEAAYRNMHSARSAMFDLYTDAELRAEIPMVVARANSTLHRDDPRLATVAELAALPRLRLRPRMRRLVGDSYERLDLEHGQLRSFRNIVLMAAAFLIVSVGITIGFVVTHPSWIPLCFDSTADLVSCPSQMAKGATPTWPDVVVVTGMGGLGGAFAATLSIRNLKGTSTPYDVPVALAVLKVPLGALTAILGLVAIKGGFAPGLSNLDNQGQVLAYALLFGFSQQALTRLLDKRGSDLLEGLPGGELVTPPPIAKGVVPPGPAPTDPTNASGLPQPATEGATEATEAIGAGLDTPQEPSPGTASPGMVRAVEKDRPVDEPDGATQQDQFDQLRDTGNARADQTESEEAELLEKEFGPANASGIYGAPTTDGPVPAADGPAADPAGPAVPADPDPAGSAAADPDPAGSAADRPDAGDVVGEDRSS
;
A
#
# COMPACT_ATOMS: atom_id res chain seq x y z
N MET A 1 10.89 -8.87 5.49
CA MET A 1 12.07 -8.47 6.31
C MET A 1 13.08 -9.58 6.51
N ALA A 2 12.99 -10.48 7.52
CA ALA A 2 14.08 -11.46 7.79
C ALA A 2 14.43 -12.36 6.58
N VAL A 3 13.42 -12.90 5.90
CA VAL A 3 13.62 -13.70 4.68
C VAL A 3 14.24 -12.86 3.54
N GLU A 4 13.92 -11.58 3.46
CA GLU A 4 14.46 -10.70 2.42
C GLU A 4 15.91 -10.30 2.69
N THR A 5 16.26 -10.04 3.96
CA THR A 5 17.66 -9.82 4.35
C THR A 5 18.52 -11.05 4.05
N ASP A 6 17.97 -12.25 4.25
CA ASP A 6 18.69 -13.51 3.97
C ASP A 6 18.87 -13.74 2.48
N ARG A 7 17.84 -13.45 1.67
CA ARG A 7 17.95 -13.45 0.20
C ARG A 7 19.01 -12.46 -0.29
N LEU A 8 19.09 -11.27 0.33
CA LEU A 8 20.07 -10.27 -0.06
C LEU A 8 21.49 -10.70 0.33
N LYS A 9 21.66 -11.29 1.51
CA LYS A 9 22.95 -11.85 1.95
C LYS A 9 23.44 -12.95 1.01
N MET A 10 22.55 -13.89 0.65
CA MET A 10 22.85 -14.94 -0.33
C MET A 10 23.32 -14.37 -1.68
N ARG A 11 22.75 -13.24 -2.13
CA ARG A 11 23.20 -12.58 -3.38
C ARG A 11 24.60 -11.96 -3.26
N VAL A 12 24.93 -11.38 -2.10
CA VAL A 12 26.29 -10.87 -1.83
C VAL A 12 27.29 -12.02 -1.81
N ASP A 13 26.97 -13.10 -1.11
CA ASP A 13 27.82 -14.29 -1.02
C ASP A 13 28.02 -14.94 -2.40
N ALA A 14 26.97 -15.01 -3.21
CA ALA A 14 27.06 -15.48 -4.60
C ALA A 14 27.96 -14.58 -5.45
N ALA A 15 27.88 -13.26 -5.29
CA ALA A 15 28.75 -12.32 -5.99
C ALA A 15 30.22 -12.51 -5.59
N ARG A 16 30.51 -12.75 -4.31
CA ARG A 16 31.86 -13.08 -3.83
C ARG A 16 32.37 -14.42 -4.35
N ALA A 17 31.50 -15.43 -4.36
CA ALA A 17 31.86 -16.79 -4.78
C ALA A 17 32.27 -16.88 -6.26
N ARG A 18 31.82 -15.94 -7.12
CA ARG A 18 32.28 -15.85 -8.51
C ARG A 18 33.77 -15.51 -8.63
N GLY A 19 34.36 -14.86 -7.62
CA GLY A 19 35.78 -14.52 -7.59
C GLY A 19 36.21 -13.43 -8.57
N ASP A 20 35.28 -12.73 -9.19
CA ASP A 20 35.53 -11.68 -10.21
C ASP A 20 35.43 -10.24 -9.65
N LEU A 21 35.27 -10.10 -8.33
CA LEU A 21 35.17 -8.80 -7.68
C LEU A 21 36.53 -8.09 -7.62
N THR A 22 36.53 -6.83 -7.99
CA THR A 22 37.67 -5.92 -7.77
C THR A 22 37.78 -5.53 -6.30
N GLU A 23 38.96 -5.11 -5.84
CA GLU A 23 39.18 -4.66 -4.45
C GLU A 23 38.18 -3.56 -4.00
N PRO A 24 37.83 -2.55 -4.81
CA PRO A 24 36.77 -1.60 -4.45
C PRO A 24 35.38 -2.25 -4.32
N GLN A 25 35.06 -3.26 -5.14
CA GLN A 25 33.78 -3.96 -5.04
C GLN A 25 33.71 -4.87 -3.81
N GLU A 26 34.84 -5.42 -3.36
CA GLU A 26 34.90 -6.18 -2.12
C GLU A 26 34.59 -5.28 -0.91
N MET A 27 35.11 -4.05 -0.90
CA MET A 27 34.76 -3.05 0.12
C MET A 27 33.28 -2.66 0.08
N ILE A 28 32.68 -2.58 -1.10
CA ILE A 28 31.22 -2.35 -1.24
C ILE A 28 30.44 -3.55 -0.70
N ALA A 29 30.86 -4.78 -0.99
CA ALA A 29 30.23 -5.99 -0.47
C ALA A 29 30.24 -6.04 1.06
N LEU A 30 31.36 -5.69 1.69
CA LEU A 30 31.46 -5.53 3.15
C LEU A 30 30.51 -4.46 3.69
N GLY A 31 30.40 -3.33 3.00
CA GLY A 31 29.43 -2.28 3.33
C GLY A 31 27.98 -2.77 3.25
N ILE A 32 27.65 -3.55 2.22
CA ILE A 32 26.32 -4.14 2.04
C ILE A 32 25.99 -5.13 3.16
N ASP A 33 26.92 -6.01 3.55
CA ASP A 33 26.75 -6.89 4.72
C ASP A 33 26.45 -6.09 5.99
N GLY A 34 27.21 -5.01 6.23
CA GLY A 34 26.97 -4.14 7.38
C GLY A 34 25.58 -3.51 7.39
N PHE A 35 25.01 -3.17 6.23
CA PHE A 35 23.62 -2.71 6.13
C PHE A 35 22.62 -3.84 6.37
N ILE A 36 22.87 -5.05 5.86
CA ILE A 36 22.02 -6.23 6.09
C ILE A 36 21.96 -6.57 7.58
N ASP A 37 23.10 -6.58 8.26
CA ASP A 37 23.19 -6.89 9.69
C ASP A 37 22.46 -5.85 10.55
N LYS A 38 22.61 -4.55 10.23
CA LYS A 38 21.83 -3.48 10.87
C LYS A 38 20.34 -3.62 10.63
N ALA A 39 19.93 -3.97 9.41
CA ALA A 39 18.52 -4.19 9.10
C ALA A 39 17.93 -5.37 9.89
N ARG A 40 18.71 -6.44 10.04
CA ARG A 40 18.37 -7.63 10.81
C ARG A 40 18.26 -7.33 12.30
N ALA A 41 19.27 -6.67 12.88
CA ALA A 41 19.26 -6.25 14.29
C ALA A 41 18.05 -5.36 14.61
N ALA A 42 17.74 -4.41 13.73
CA ALA A 42 16.57 -3.55 13.89
C ALA A 42 15.25 -4.33 13.78
N ALA A 43 15.16 -5.34 12.90
CA ALA A 43 13.98 -6.18 12.76
C ALA A 43 13.74 -7.09 13.98
N PHE A 44 14.80 -7.66 14.56
CA PHE A 44 14.72 -8.51 15.76
C PHE A 44 14.67 -7.73 17.08
N ARG A 45 14.82 -6.39 17.01
CA ARG A 45 14.88 -5.49 18.18
C ARG A 45 16.09 -5.75 19.08
N ASP A 46 17.18 -6.24 18.51
CA ASP A 46 18.40 -6.58 19.25
C ASP A 46 19.24 -5.33 19.59
N ASP A 47 19.11 -4.24 18.82
CA ASP A 47 19.85 -3.00 19.09
C ASP A 47 19.28 -1.76 18.36
N PRO A 48 19.08 -0.59 19.01
CA PRO A 48 19.16 -0.32 20.45
C PRO A 48 17.96 -0.91 21.22
N ILE A 49 18.06 -0.98 22.55
CA ILE A 49 17.00 -1.41 23.49
C ILE A 49 16.21 -0.22 24.10
N PRO A 50 15.47 0.63 23.35
CA PRO A 50 14.49 1.51 23.95
C PRO A 50 13.37 0.72 24.62
N GLY A 51 12.81 1.26 25.71
CA GLY A 51 11.66 0.69 26.39
C GLY A 51 10.51 0.37 25.43
N ARG A 52 9.86 -0.78 25.63
CA ARG A 52 8.85 -1.37 24.70
C ARG A 52 7.80 -0.37 24.20
N LEU A 53 7.31 0.51 25.07
CA LEU A 53 6.30 1.52 24.75
C LEU A 53 6.84 2.66 23.87
N ALA A 54 8.03 3.19 24.19
CA ALA A 54 8.65 4.27 23.41
C ALA A 54 9.05 3.79 22.01
N ASN A 55 9.49 2.55 21.90
CA ASN A 55 9.85 1.93 20.62
C ASN A 55 8.60 1.64 19.75
N TRP A 56 7.53 1.13 20.35
CA TRP A 56 6.25 0.93 19.68
C TRP A 56 5.67 2.26 19.17
N TRP A 57 5.75 3.31 19.99
CA TRP A 57 5.28 4.65 19.66
C TRP A 57 6.12 5.33 18.56
N ARG A 58 7.45 5.23 18.62
CA ARG A 58 8.34 5.92 17.68
C ARG A 58 8.50 5.19 16.35
N GLY A 59 8.38 3.87 16.29
CA GLY A 59 8.53 3.08 15.06
C GLY A 59 9.94 3.12 14.44
N THR A 60 10.93 3.63 15.18
CA THR A 60 12.28 3.90 14.68
C THR A 60 13.04 2.66 14.26
N LEU A 61 12.76 1.51 14.87
CA LEU A 61 13.38 0.23 14.50
C LEU A 61 12.89 -0.28 13.15
N VAL A 62 11.59 -0.15 12.87
CA VAL A 62 11.03 -0.56 11.58
C VAL A 62 11.61 0.31 10.47
N GLU A 63 11.66 1.63 10.70
CA GLU A 63 12.28 2.59 9.78
C GLU A 63 13.77 2.33 9.57
N ALA A 64 14.52 2.05 10.65
CA ALA A 64 15.92 1.66 10.54
C ALA A 64 16.09 0.37 9.74
N ALA A 65 15.22 -0.63 9.94
CA ALA A 65 15.27 -1.87 9.20
C ALA A 65 15.06 -1.66 7.70
N TYR A 66 14.01 -0.92 7.31
CA TYR A 66 13.73 -0.60 5.90
C TYR A 66 14.83 0.24 5.27
N ARG A 67 15.27 1.33 5.92
CA ARG A 67 16.31 2.22 5.38
C ARG A 67 17.64 1.50 5.14
N ASN A 68 18.07 0.66 6.09
CA ASN A 68 19.31 -0.12 5.92
C ASN A 68 19.13 -1.17 4.80
N MET A 69 17.97 -1.84 4.73
CA MET A 69 17.69 -2.80 3.66
C MET A 69 17.64 -2.15 2.27
N HIS A 70 17.02 -0.98 2.14
CA HIS A 70 16.96 -0.22 0.88
C HIS A 70 18.35 0.30 0.47
N SER A 71 19.16 0.73 1.44
CA SER A 71 20.56 1.11 1.22
C SER A 71 21.38 -0.07 0.69
N ALA A 72 21.26 -1.24 1.33
CA ALA A 72 21.90 -2.48 0.86
C ALA A 72 21.48 -2.85 -0.57
N ARG A 73 20.18 -2.76 -0.86
CA ARG A 73 19.61 -3.16 -2.16
C ARG A 73 19.98 -2.22 -3.30
N SER A 74 20.11 -0.92 -3.04
CA SER A 74 20.61 0.03 -4.03
C SER A 74 22.11 -0.14 -4.27
N ALA A 75 22.91 -0.40 -3.23
CA ALA A 75 24.35 -0.67 -3.37
C ALA A 75 24.64 -2.00 -4.11
N MET A 76 23.73 -2.97 -4.07
CA MET A 76 23.89 -4.27 -4.74
C MET A 76 24.15 -4.17 -6.25
N PHE A 77 23.67 -3.11 -6.93
CA PHE A 77 23.92 -2.88 -8.35
C PHE A 77 25.41 -2.70 -8.69
N ASP A 78 26.22 -2.30 -7.71
CA ASP A 78 27.67 -2.15 -7.87
C ASP A 78 28.41 -3.51 -7.90
N LEU A 79 27.75 -4.58 -7.45
CA LEU A 79 28.25 -5.96 -7.46
C LEU A 79 27.71 -6.82 -8.61
N TYR A 80 26.71 -6.34 -9.35
CA TYR A 80 26.13 -7.07 -10.48
C TYR A 80 27.07 -7.11 -11.68
N THR A 81 27.13 -8.26 -12.34
CA THR A 81 27.73 -8.42 -13.66
C THR A 81 26.93 -7.65 -14.71
N ASP A 82 27.53 -7.39 -15.87
CA ASP A 82 26.85 -6.70 -16.97
C ASP A 82 25.58 -7.44 -17.44
N ALA A 83 25.58 -8.78 -17.37
CA ALA A 83 24.43 -9.60 -17.76
C ALA A 83 23.29 -9.49 -16.73
N GLU A 84 23.62 -9.61 -15.44
CA GLU A 84 22.66 -9.44 -14.34
C GLU A 84 22.06 -8.02 -14.34
N LEU A 85 22.90 -7.01 -14.59
CA LEU A 85 22.45 -5.62 -14.65
C LEU A 85 21.42 -5.39 -15.75
N ARG A 86 21.61 -5.97 -16.94
CA ARG A 86 20.62 -5.88 -18.03
C ARG A 86 19.35 -6.63 -17.71
N ALA A 87 19.45 -7.80 -17.07
CA ALA A 87 18.30 -8.61 -16.68
C ALA A 87 17.40 -7.88 -15.66
N GLU A 88 17.98 -7.04 -14.80
CA GLU A 88 17.23 -6.31 -13.77
C GLU A 88 16.52 -5.04 -14.31
N ILE A 89 16.81 -4.58 -15.54
CA ILE A 89 16.23 -3.34 -16.11
C ILE A 89 14.70 -3.32 -16.04
N PRO A 90 13.96 -4.34 -16.51
CA PRO A 90 12.49 -4.31 -16.49
C PRO A 90 11.95 -4.18 -15.07
N MET A 91 12.58 -4.87 -14.11
CA MET A 91 12.20 -4.81 -12.70
C MET A 91 12.47 -3.44 -12.06
N VAL A 92 13.59 -2.80 -12.40
CA VAL A 92 13.90 -1.45 -11.92
C VAL A 92 12.89 -0.43 -12.46
N VAL A 93 12.57 -0.50 -13.76
CA VAL A 93 11.59 0.41 -14.38
C VAL A 93 10.19 0.18 -13.80
N ALA A 94 9.76 -1.08 -13.66
CA ALA A 94 8.48 -1.41 -13.07
C ALA A 94 8.36 -0.87 -11.63
N ARG A 95 9.39 -1.04 -10.80
CA ARG A 95 9.42 -0.48 -9.44
C ARG A 95 9.36 1.05 -9.47
N ALA A 96 10.21 1.70 -10.26
CA ALA A 96 10.25 3.15 -10.33
C ALA A 96 8.89 3.74 -10.74
N ASN A 97 8.23 3.14 -11.75
CA ASN A 97 6.89 3.53 -12.19
C ASN A 97 5.81 3.30 -11.12
N SER A 98 5.98 2.33 -10.22
CA SER A 98 5.01 2.06 -9.14
C SER A 98 5.15 3.02 -7.95
N THR A 99 6.30 3.69 -7.79
CA THR A 99 6.61 4.54 -6.62
C THR A 99 6.75 6.02 -6.97
N LEU A 100 7.10 6.34 -8.22
CA LEU A 100 7.30 7.71 -8.68
C LEU A 100 6.09 8.16 -9.46
N HIS A 101 5.85 9.47 -9.45
CA HIS A 101 4.78 10.05 -10.23
C HIS A 101 5.08 9.88 -11.73
N ARG A 102 4.04 9.60 -12.53
CA ARG A 102 4.10 9.42 -13.99
C ARG A 102 4.86 10.53 -14.74
N ASP A 103 4.80 11.76 -14.25
CA ASP A 103 5.45 12.92 -14.87
C ASP A 103 6.82 13.26 -14.25
N ASP A 104 7.37 12.39 -13.38
CA ASP A 104 8.70 12.61 -12.80
C ASP A 104 9.79 12.49 -13.88
N PRO A 105 10.59 13.53 -14.13
CA PRO A 105 11.62 13.51 -15.19
C PRO A 105 12.74 12.50 -14.93
N ARG A 106 12.78 11.90 -13.73
CA ARG A 106 13.74 10.85 -13.38
C ARG A 106 13.31 9.47 -13.87
N LEU A 107 12.03 9.27 -14.20
CA LEU A 107 11.55 8.05 -14.82
C LEU A 107 12.26 7.82 -16.15
N ALA A 108 12.40 6.55 -16.50
CA ALA A 108 13.05 6.15 -17.73
C ALA A 108 12.43 4.84 -18.22
N THR A 109 12.36 4.70 -19.54
CA THR A 109 11.79 3.50 -20.16
C THR A 109 12.81 2.35 -20.18
N VAL A 110 12.31 1.12 -20.35
CA VAL A 110 13.17 -0.06 -20.53
C VAL A 110 14.12 0.14 -21.72
N ALA A 111 13.62 0.72 -22.82
CA ALA A 111 14.41 1.01 -24.01
C ALA A 111 15.51 2.04 -23.75
N GLU A 112 15.20 3.13 -23.03
CA GLU A 112 16.18 4.15 -22.64
C GLU A 112 17.30 3.58 -21.77
N LEU A 113 16.95 2.77 -20.76
CA LEU A 113 17.95 2.12 -19.92
C LEU A 113 18.79 1.13 -20.72
N ALA A 114 18.18 0.31 -21.58
CA ALA A 114 18.88 -0.67 -22.40
C ALA A 114 19.84 -0.02 -23.41
N ALA A 115 19.56 1.20 -23.87
CA ALA A 115 20.40 1.96 -24.79
C ALA A 115 21.62 2.62 -24.12
N LEU A 116 21.67 2.71 -22.78
CA LEU A 116 22.78 3.37 -22.09
C LEU A 116 24.10 2.57 -22.20
N PRO A 117 25.24 3.26 -22.40
CA PRO A 117 26.55 2.62 -22.26
C PRO A 117 26.73 2.03 -20.85
N ARG A 118 27.46 0.92 -20.76
CA ARG A 118 27.64 0.14 -19.50
C ARG A 118 28.13 1.00 -18.33
N LEU A 119 29.07 1.91 -18.60
CA LEU A 119 29.63 2.86 -17.63
C LEU A 119 28.57 3.80 -17.02
N ARG A 120 27.49 4.10 -17.75
CA ARG A 120 26.40 4.98 -17.29
C ARG A 120 25.19 4.20 -16.77
N LEU A 121 25.00 2.95 -17.22
CA LEU A 121 23.85 2.12 -16.85
C LEU A 121 23.81 1.85 -15.34
N ARG A 122 24.91 1.35 -14.77
CA ARG A 122 25.01 1.01 -13.34
C ARG A 122 24.70 2.20 -12.41
N PRO A 123 25.37 3.36 -12.51
CA PRO A 123 25.06 4.49 -11.65
C PRO A 123 23.64 5.04 -11.87
N ARG A 124 23.11 4.96 -13.10
CA ARG A 124 21.73 5.39 -13.40
C ARG A 124 20.69 4.48 -12.74
N MET A 125 20.87 3.15 -12.81
CA MET A 125 19.98 2.19 -12.15
C MET A 125 20.04 2.31 -10.63
N ARG A 126 21.25 2.41 -10.06
CA ARG A 126 21.43 2.63 -8.63
C ARG A 126 20.71 3.91 -8.15
N ARG A 127 20.86 5.01 -8.90
CA ARG A 127 20.19 6.27 -8.57
C ARG A 127 18.67 6.15 -8.67
N LEU A 128 18.16 5.56 -9.75
CA LEU A 128 16.71 5.39 -9.96
C LEU A 128 16.07 4.54 -8.86
N VAL A 129 16.71 3.44 -8.47
CA VAL A 129 16.25 2.60 -7.37
C VAL A 129 16.38 3.32 -6.02
N GLY A 130 17.48 4.05 -5.79
CA GLY A 130 17.66 4.85 -4.59
C GLY A 130 16.55 5.90 -4.43
N ASP A 131 16.26 6.64 -5.49
CA ASP A 131 15.17 7.64 -5.52
C ASP A 131 13.80 6.98 -5.28
N SER A 132 13.55 5.77 -5.83
CA SER A 132 12.31 5.02 -5.57
C SER A 132 12.14 4.64 -4.09
N TYR A 133 13.21 4.20 -3.43
CA TYR A 133 13.17 3.82 -2.02
C TYR A 133 13.06 5.03 -1.09
N GLU A 134 13.73 6.14 -1.42
CA GLU A 134 13.62 7.37 -0.64
C GLU A 134 12.17 7.88 -0.61
N ARG A 135 11.45 7.82 -1.75
CA ARG A 135 10.03 8.17 -1.79
C ARG A 135 9.17 7.23 -0.95
N LEU A 136 9.37 5.92 -1.08
CA LEU A 136 8.65 4.93 -0.27
C LEU A 136 8.89 5.12 1.24
N ASP A 137 10.13 5.41 1.64
CA ASP A 137 10.49 5.66 3.04
C ASP A 137 9.85 6.95 3.57
N LEU A 138 9.73 8.00 2.73
CA LEU A 138 9.01 9.22 3.08
C LEU A 138 7.51 8.98 3.28
N GLU A 139 6.87 8.19 2.41
CA GLU A 139 5.44 7.84 2.53
C GLU A 139 5.17 7.02 3.80
N HIS A 140 6.01 6.03 4.10
CA HIS A 140 5.98 5.33 5.38
C HIS A 140 6.16 6.28 6.58
N GLY A 141 7.04 7.28 6.44
CA GLY A 141 7.23 8.34 7.44
C GLY A 141 5.97 9.18 7.69
N GLN A 142 5.24 9.53 6.63
CA GLN A 142 3.97 10.27 6.71
C GLN A 142 2.86 9.45 7.36
N LEU A 143 2.75 8.15 7.04
CA LEU A 143 1.78 7.26 7.69
C LEU A 143 2.02 7.13 9.19
N ARG A 144 3.30 7.06 9.58
CA ARG A 144 3.67 7.01 10.99
C ARG A 144 3.33 8.31 11.72
N SER A 145 3.64 9.47 11.14
CA SER A 145 3.30 10.76 11.76
C SER A 145 1.78 10.92 11.88
N PHE A 146 1.02 10.53 10.85
CA PHE A 146 -0.44 10.49 10.88
C PHE A 146 -0.96 9.58 12.00
N ARG A 147 -0.50 8.33 12.07
CA ARG A 147 -0.85 7.39 13.14
C ARG A 147 -0.60 7.99 14.52
N ASN A 148 0.57 8.59 14.73
CA ASN A 148 0.92 9.16 16.02
C ASN A 148 0.07 10.39 16.37
N ILE A 149 -0.25 11.25 15.40
CA ILE A 149 -1.18 12.38 15.58
C ILE A 149 -2.57 11.86 15.97
N VAL A 150 -3.08 10.85 15.28
CA VAL A 150 -4.38 10.23 15.56
C VAL A 150 -4.40 9.62 16.97
N LEU A 151 -3.36 8.88 17.37
CA LEU A 151 -3.26 8.31 18.70
C LEU A 151 -3.15 9.39 19.79
N MET A 152 -2.42 10.48 19.53
CA MET A 152 -2.37 11.64 20.45
C MET A 152 -3.73 12.30 20.59
N ALA A 153 -4.47 12.48 19.49
CA ALA A 153 -5.82 13.01 19.52
C ALA A 153 -6.77 12.09 20.30
N ALA A 154 -6.65 10.77 20.11
CA ALA A 154 -7.43 9.79 20.86
C ALA A 154 -7.12 9.85 22.36
N ALA A 155 -5.83 9.89 22.74
CA ALA A 155 -5.41 10.03 24.13
C ALA A 155 -5.92 11.34 24.75
N PHE A 156 -5.81 12.45 24.03
CA PHE A 156 -6.32 13.75 24.46
C PHE A 156 -7.84 13.71 24.70
N LEU A 157 -8.61 13.08 23.80
CA LEU A 157 -10.05 12.92 23.97
C LEU A 157 -10.40 12.01 25.13
N ILE A 158 -9.70 10.88 25.32
CA ILE A 158 -9.89 9.99 26.47
C ILE A 158 -9.66 10.77 27.77
N VAL A 159 -8.58 11.55 27.85
CA VAL A 159 -8.29 12.39 29.01
C VAL A 159 -9.38 13.45 29.21
N SER A 160 -9.81 14.13 28.15
CA SER A 160 -10.86 15.16 28.22
C SER A 160 -12.21 14.59 28.68
N VAL A 161 -12.60 13.42 28.16
CA VAL A 161 -13.79 12.68 28.61
C VAL A 161 -13.62 12.23 30.06
N GLY A 162 -12.46 11.71 30.45
CA GLY A 162 -12.17 11.32 31.82
C GLY A 162 -12.24 12.48 32.81
N ILE A 163 -11.68 13.65 32.45
CA ILE A 163 -11.80 14.89 33.24
C ILE A 163 -13.25 15.32 33.34
N THR A 164 -14.01 15.26 32.25
CA THR A 164 -15.44 15.60 32.25
C THR A 164 -16.21 14.68 33.20
N ILE A 165 -15.98 13.36 33.14
CA ILE A 165 -16.60 12.41 34.07
C ILE A 165 -16.21 12.73 35.52
N GLY A 166 -14.92 12.92 35.80
CA GLY A 166 -14.44 13.25 37.15
C GLY A 166 -15.05 14.54 37.68
N PHE A 167 -15.18 15.56 36.82
CA PHE A 167 -15.83 16.82 37.16
C PHE A 167 -17.32 16.62 37.48
N VAL A 168 -18.06 15.89 36.65
CA VAL A 168 -19.51 15.69 36.88
C VAL A 168 -19.79 14.80 38.09
N VAL A 169 -18.90 13.86 38.42
CA VAL A 169 -19.00 13.08 39.66
C VAL A 169 -19.00 14.01 40.88
N THR A 170 -18.22 15.10 40.84
CA THR A 170 -18.20 16.11 41.92
C THR A 170 -19.35 17.10 41.84
N HIS A 171 -19.86 17.41 40.65
CA HIS A 171 -20.93 18.39 40.41
C HIS A 171 -22.02 17.85 39.47
N PRO A 172 -22.87 16.90 39.91
CA PRO A 172 -23.85 16.25 39.04
C PRO A 172 -24.87 17.21 38.41
N SER A 173 -25.15 18.34 39.05
CA SER A 173 -26.15 19.32 38.60
C SER A 173 -25.71 20.18 37.40
N TRP A 174 -24.43 20.16 37.03
CA TRP A 174 -23.90 21.03 35.96
C TRP A 174 -24.17 20.50 34.56
N ILE A 175 -24.32 19.17 34.42
CA ILE A 175 -24.75 18.55 33.16
C ILE A 175 -26.13 17.93 33.40
N PRO A 176 -27.21 18.67 33.15
CA PRO A 176 -28.54 18.15 33.37
C PRO A 176 -28.88 17.15 32.24
N LEU A 177 -28.77 15.85 32.53
CA LEU A 177 -29.10 14.77 31.58
C LEU A 177 -30.48 14.16 31.79
N CYS A 178 -31.26 14.69 32.74
CA CYS A 178 -32.62 14.25 33.02
C CYS A 178 -33.64 15.03 32.19
N PHE A 179 -34.70 14.39 31.73
CA PHE A 179 -35.77 14.97 30.94
C PHE A 179 -37.10 14.86 31.68
N ASP A 180 -37.93 15.89 31.55
CA ASP A 180 -39.28 15.89 32.12
C ASP A 180 -40.17 14.99 31.28
N SER A 181 -40.92 14.10 31.93
CA SER A 181 -41.82 13.17 31.26
C SER A 181 -43.28 13.43 31.65
N THR A 182 -44.20 12.87 30.88
CA THR A 182 -45.63 12.96 31.20
C THR A 182 -45.95 12.22 32.52
N ALA A 183 -46.74 12.86 33.39
CA ALA A 183 -47.16 12.37 34.73
C ALA A 183 -46.16 12.52 35.91
N ASP A 184 -45.58 13.71 36.11
CA ASP A 184 -44.72 14.07 37.27
C ASP A 184 -43.43 13.24 37.44
N LEU A 185 -43.10 12.40 36.46
CA LEU A 185 -41.91 11.56 36.46
C LEU A 185 -40.78 12.26 35.71
N VAL A 186 -39.56 12.11 36.24
CA VAL A 186 -38.34 12.60 35.59
C VAL A 186 -37.56 11.39 35.09
N SER A 187 -37.22 11.40 33.81
CA SER A 187 -36.47 10.34 33.13
C SER A 187 -34.99 10.72 33.08
N CYS A 188 -34.17 10.04 33.88
CA CYS A 188 -32.71 10.15 33.86
C CYS A 188 -32.09 8.89 33.23
N PRO A 189 -30.87 8.94 32.68
CA PRO A 189 -30.24 7.79 32.04
C PRO A 189 -30.10 6.53 32.92
N SER A 190 -29.94 6.68 34.23
CA SER A 190 -29.79 5.56 35.17
C SER A 190 -31.07 5.16 35.91
N GLN A 191 -32.05 6.06 36.01
CA GLN A 191 -33.27 5.85 36.80
C GLN A 191 -34.45 6.69 36.28
N MET A 192 -35.67 6.20 36.52
CA MET A 192 -36.91 6.91 36.23
C MET A 192 -37.76 6.94 37.51
N ALA A 193 -37.92 8.13 38.11
CA ALA A 193 -38.65 8.30 39.36
C ALA A 193 -39.21 9.73 39.51
N LYS A 194 -40.21 9.90 40.38
CA LYS A 194 -40.75 11.22 40.73
C LYS A 194 -39.69 12.03 41.48
N GLY A 195 -39.38 13.23 40.98
CA GLY A 195 -38.37 14.10 41.57
C GLY A 195 -36.93 13.58 41.46
N ALA A 196 -36.65 12.69 40.49
CA ALA A 196 -35.29 12.23 40.24
C ALA A 196 -34.37 13.42 39.92
N THR A 197 -33.18 13.43 40.52
CA THR A 197 -32.15 14.43 40.28
C THR A 197 -31.00 13.82 39.48
N PRO A 198 -30.22 14.63 38.74
CA PRO A 198 -29.01 14.16 38.08
C PRO A 198 -28.04 13.51 39.07
N THR A 199 -27.54 12.35 38.71
CA THR A 199 -26.59 11.57 39.51
C THR A 199 -25.37 11.18 38.67
N TRP A 200 -24.25 10.88 39.31
CA TRP A 200 -23.02 10.51 38.60
C TRP A 200 -23.16 9.27 37.68
N PRO A 201 -23.98 8.23 37.98
CA PRO A 201 -24.17 7.11 37.08
C PRO A 201 -24.79 7.51 35.74
N ASP A 202 -25.57 8.59 35.70
CA ASP A 202 -26.22 9.05 34.48
C ASP A 202 -25.20 9.36 33.37
N VAL A 203 -24.11 10.05 33.73
CA VAL A 203 -23.03 10.37 32.78
C VAL A 203 -22.26 9.13 32.36
N VAL A 204 -21.99 8.21 33.30
CA VAL A 204 -21.23 6.98 32.99
C VAL A 204 -22.01 6.10 32.03
N VAL A 205 -23.31 5.93 32.25
CA VAL A 205 -24.19 5.15 31.36
C VAL A 205 -24.27 5.79 29.97
N VAL A 206 -24.45 7.12 29.90
CA VAL A 206 -24.47 7.85 28.61
C VAL A 206 -23.14 7.73 27.87
N THR A 207 -22.03 7.94 28.58
CA THR A 207 -20.66 7.80 28.03
C THR A 207 -20.44 6.38 27.50
N GLY A 208 -20.86 5.36 28.26
CA GLY A 208 -20.76 3.97 27.87
C GLY A 208 -21.57 3.67 26.61
N MET A 209 -22.84 4.08 26.55
CA MET A 209 -23.70 3.88 25.38
C MET A 209 -23.22 4.65 24.15
N GLY A 210 -22.73 5.88 24.33
CA GLY A 210 -22.09 6.65 23.26
C GLY A 210 -20.80 5.99 22.75
N GLY A 211 -19.97 5.52 23.68
CA GLY A 211 -18.75 4.77 23.36
C GLY A 211 -19.05 3.46 22.62
N LEU A 212 -20.12 2.74 22.98
CA LEU A 212 -20.60 1.56 22.25
C LEU A 212 -21.05 1.90 20.83
N GLY A 213 -21.81 3.00 20.65
CA GLY A 213 -22.15 3.51 19.31
C GLY A 213 -20.89 3.79 18.47
N GLY A 214 -19.84 4.33 19.12
CA GLY A 214 -18.54 4.54 18.49
C GLY A 214 -17.74 3.29 18.19
N ALA A 215 -17.79 2.28 19.06
CA ALA A 215 -17.17 0.99 18.83
C ALA A 215 -17.85 0.24 17.65
N PHE A 216 -19.18 0.35 17.52
CA PHE A 216 -19.90 -0.21 16.39
C PHE A 216 -19.49 0.49 15.07
N ALA A 217 -19.43 1.82 15.09
CA ALA A 217 -18.88 2.62 14.00
C ALA A 217 -17.44 2.20 13.63
N ALA A 218 -16.58 1.97 14.61
CA ALA A 218 -15.22 1.49 14.39
C ALA A 218 -15.17 0.10 13.75
N THR A 219 -16.03 -0.82 14.20
CA THR A 219 -16.12 -2.19 13.67
C THR A 219 -16.51 -2.19 12.19
N LEU A 220 -17.50 -1.38 11.80
CA LEU A 220 -17.89 -1.25 10.40
C LEU A 220 -16.78 -0.64 9.54
N SER A 221 -16.04 0.32 10.10
CA SER A 221 -14.88 0.93 9.44
C SER A 221 -13.76 -0.10 9.20
N ILE A 222 -13.50 -0.99 10.17
CA ILE A 222 -12.46 -2.03 10.06
C ILE A 222 -12.86 -3.11 9.04
N ARG A 223 -14.13 -3.54 9.05
CA ARG A 223 -14.62 -4.58 8.12
C ARG A 223 -14.46 -4.18 6.65
N ASN A 224 -14.49 -2.88 6.35
CA ASN A 224 -14.32 -2.40 5.00
C ASN A 224 -12.85 -2.24 4.57
N LEU A 225 -11.89 -2.56 5.44
CA LEU A 225 -10.48 -2.55 5.12
C LEU A 225 -10.12 -3.81 4.34
N LYS A 226 -9.70 -3.63 3.10
CA LYS A 226 -9.05 -4.68 2.32
C LYS A 226 -7.57 -4.72 2.72
N GLY A 227 -6.99 -5.92 2.80
CA GLY A 227 -5.71 -6.19 3.46
C GLY A 227 -4.62 -5.16 3.16
N THR A 228 -4.14 -4.47 4.19
CA THR A 228 -3.02 -3.53 4.06
C THR A 228 -1.76 -4.25 4.53
N SER A 229 -0.80 -4.47 3.63
CA SER A 229 0.52 -5.04 3.94
C SER A 229 1.47 -4.04 4.62
N THR A 230 0.93 -2.92 5.10
CA THR A 230 1.70 -1.84 5.72
C THR A 230 1.90 -2.15 7.21
N PRO A 231 3.11 -1.96 7.77
CA PRO A 231 3.39 -2.28 9.18
C PRO A 231 2.81 -1.25 10.16
N TYR A 232 2.09 -0.25 9.66
CA TYR A 232 1.51 0.83 10.43
C TYR A 232 0.00 0.76 10.26
N ASP A 233 -0.69 0.02 11.13
CA ASP A 233 -2.16 -0.12 11.13
C ASP A 233 -2.87 1.20 11.45
N VAL A 234 -2.77 2.19 10.56
CA VAL A 234 -3.46 3.48 10.61
C VAL A 234 -4.96 3.31 10.86
N PRO A 235 -5.66 2.35 10.22
CA PRO A 235 -7.09 2.17 10.46
C PRO A 235 -7.42 1.75 11.89
N VAL A 236 -6.53 0.98 12.54
CA VAL A 236 -6.69 0.60 13.94
C VAL A 236 -6.55 1.83 14.83
N ALA A 237 -5.61 2.74 14.54
CA ALA A 237 -5.51 4.01 15.27
C ALA A 237 -6.77 4.87 15.13
N LEU A 238 -7.35 4.93 13.93
CA LEU A 238 -8.64 5.61 13.69
C LEU A 238 -9.81 4.92 14.41
N ALA A 239 -9.79 3.59 14.52
CA ALA A 239 -10.79 2.85 15.28
C ALA A 239 -10.71 3.15 16.79
N VAL A 240 -9.50 3.25 17.35
CA VAL A 240 -9.27 3.63 18.75
C VAL A 240 -9.80 5.05 19.03
N LEU A 241 -9.66 5.97 18.08
CA LEU A 241 -10.17 7.35 18.20
C LEU A 241 -11.71 7.42 18.25
N LYS A 242 -12.42 6.49 17.59
CA LYS A 242 -13.90 6.53 17.48
C LYS A 242 -14.63 6.25 18.80
N VAL A 243 -14.07 5.43 19.68
CA VAL A 243 -14.73 5.13 20.97
C VAL A 243 -14.87 6.39 21.86
N PRO A 244 -13.79 7.14 22.18
CA PRO A 244 -13.91 8.35 22.99
C PRO A 244 -14.68 9.46 22.28
N LEU A 245 -14.58 9.57 20.95
CA LEU A 245 -15.40 10.50 20.18
C LEU A 245 -16.90 10.18 20.29
N GLY A 246 -17.29 8.90 20.23
CA GLY A 246 -18.69 8.48 20.39
C GLY A 246 -19.24 8.78 21.77
N ALA A 247 -18.42 8.59 22.81
CA ALA A 247 -18.77 8.99 24.16
C ALA A 247 -18.99 10.51 24.26
N LEU A 248 -18.09 11.31 23.68
CA LEU A 248 -18.20 12.76 23.68
C LEU A 248 -19.42 13.25 22.89
N THR A 249 -19.68 12.69 21.70
CA THR A 249 -20.82 13.09 20.85
C THR A 249 -22.15 12.72 21.50
N ALA A 250 -22.23 11.62 22.25
CA ALA A 250 -23.43 11.28 23.01
C ALA A 250 -23.75 12.30 24.12
N ILE A 251 -22.73 12.72 24.90
CA ILE A 251 -22.90 13.75 25.93
C ILE A 251 -23.36 15.07 25.28
N LEU A 252 -22.66 15.52 24.25
CA LEU A 252 -22.98 16.79 23.57
C LEU A 252 -24.36 16.75 22.89
N GLY A 253 -24.73 15.62 22.29
CA GLY A 253 -26.04 15.43 21.65
C GLY A 253 -27.20 15.52 22.65
N LEU A 254 -27.10 14.84 23.79
CA LEU A 254 -28.14 14.94 24.83
C LEU A 254 -28.21 16.32 25.47
N VAL A 255 -27.07 16.98 25.69
CA VAL A 255 -27.03 18.38 26.16
C VAL A 255 -27.68 19.31 25.14
N ALA A 256 -27.43 19.11 23.84
CA ALA A 256 -28.04 19.91 22.78
C ALA A 256 -29.56 19.72 22.71
N ILE A 257 -30.07 18.48 22.86
CA ILE A 257 -31.50 18.23 22.95
C ILE A 257 -32.09 18.96 24.16
N LYS A 258 -31.47 18.83 25.34
CA LYS A 258 -32.00 19.49 26.55
C LYS A 258 -31.93 21.02 26.44
N GLY A 259 -30.91 21.56 25.77
CA GLY A 259 -30.80 22.99 25.49
C GLY A 259 -31.84 23.52 24.49
N GLY A 260 -32.69 22.67 23.93
CA GLY A 260 -33.72 23.07 22.98
C GLY A 260 -33.20 23.41 21.58
N PHE A 261 -31.94 23.06 21.27
CA PHE A 261 -31.33 23.32 19.95
C PHE A 261 -32.02 22.53 18.81
N ALA A 262 -32.66 21.42 19.15
CA ALA A 262 -33.45 20.60 18.22
C ALA A 262 -34.91 20.50 18.72
N PRO A 263 -35.77 21.50 18.40
CA PRO A 263 -37.17 21.48 18.82
C PRO A 263 -37.87 20.23 18.26
N GLY A 264 -38.59 19.51 19.13
CA GLY A 264 -39.31 18.28 18.78
C GLY A 264 -38.60 16.98 19.15
N LEU A 265 -37.31 16.99 19.50
CA LEU A 265 -36.60 15.81 20.01
C LEU A 265 -36.55 15.74 21.54
N SER A 266 -37.09 16.74 22.24
CA SER A 266 -37.00 16.88 23.70
C SER A 266 -37.97 16.00 24.50
N ASN A 267 -38.93 15.34 23.84
CA ASN A 267 -39.90 14.43 24.47
C ASN A 267 -39.28 13.05 24.71
N LEU A 268 -38.22 13.00 25.52
CA LEU A 268 -37.62 11.75 25.98
C LEU A 268 -38.34 11.29 27.24
N ASP A 269 -39.47 10.60 27.04
CA ASP A 269 -40.41 10.22 28.11
C ASP A 269 -39.99 8.96 28.88
N ASN A 270 -38.98 8.23 28.41
CA ASN A 270 -38.52 6.99 29.02
C ASN A 270 -37.00 6.84 28.99
N GLN A 271 -36.44 6.18 30.02
CA GLN A 271 -35.01 5.89 30.15
C GLN A 271 -34.46 5.22 28.88
N GLY A 272 -35.18 4.23 28.34
CA GLY A 272 -34.77 3.52 27.12
C GLY A 272 -34.59 4.44 25.90
N GLN A 273 -35.40 5.50 25.78
CA GLN A 273 -35.25 6.47 24.69
C GLN A 273 -33.96 7.29 24.88
N VAL A 274 -33.67 7.75 26.10
CA VAL A 274 -32.44 8.49 26.40
C VAL A 274 -31.20 7.68 26.05
N LEU A 275 -31.19 6.39 26.41
CA LEU A 275 -30.09 5.48 26.09
C LEU A 275 -29.97 5.18 24.59
N ALA A 276 -31.11 5.03 23.90
CA ALA A 276 -31.12 4.85 22.45
C ALA A 276 -30.57 6.08 21.72
N TYR A 277 -30.93 7.29 22.16
CA TYR A 277 -30.35 8.53 21.62
C TYR A 277 -28.87 8.66 21.94
N ALA A 278 -28.41 8.30 23.14
CA ALA A 278 -26.98 8.28 23.47
C ALA A 278 -26.19 7.37 22.51
N LEU A 279 -26.69 6.16 22.25
CA LEU A 279 -26.09 5.23 21.29
C LEU A 279 -26.14 5.79 19.85
N LEU A 280 -27.27 6.37 19.44
CA LEU A 280 -27.46 6.96 18.12
C LEU A 280 -26.49 8.12 17.88
N PHE A 281 -26.32 9.03 18.85
CA PHE A 281 -25.35 10.12 18.78
C PHE A 281 -23.91 9.63 18.83
N GLY A 282 -23.65 8.56 19.58
CA GLY A 282 -22.36 7.86 19.56
C GLY A 282 -22.03 7.30 18.18
N PHE A 283 -23.00 6.75 17.47
CA PHE A 283 -22.84 6.28 16.10
C PHE A 283 -22.75 7.43 15.08
N SER A 284 -23.55 8.49 15.27
CA SER A 284 -23.64 9.62 14.34
C SER A 284 -22.34 10.42 14.22
N GLN A 285 -21.39 10.22 15.13
CA GLN A 285 -20.02 10.75 14.99
C GLN A 285 -19.39 10.41 13.63
N GLN A 286 -19.83 9.31 12.99
CA GLN A 286 -19.38 8.91 11.65
C GLN A 286 -19.53 10.03 10.63
N ALA A 287 -20.56 10.87 10.74
CA ALA A 287 -20.72 12.02 9.85
C ALA A 287 -19.55 13.03 10.01
N LEU A 288 -19.05 13.21 11.24
CA LEU A 288 -17.96 14.12 11.57
C LEU A 288 -16.58 13.51 11.29
N THR A 289 -16.39 12.20 11.50
CA THR A 289 -15.08 11.53 11.33
C THR A 289 -14.78 11.13 9.89
N ARG A 290 -15.75 11.17 8.98
CA ARG A 290 -15.59 10.82 7.56
C ARG A 290 -14.38 11.45 6.88
N LEU A 291 -14.05 12.71 7.20
CA LEU A 291 -12.91 13.38 6.59
C LEU A 291 -11.56 12.81 7.07
N LEU A 292 -11.44 12.53 8.37
CA LEU A 292 -10.26 11.90 8.95
C LEU A 292 -10.09 10.48 8.42
N ASP A 293 -11.19 9.74 8.32
CA ASP A 293 -11.21 8.38 7.79
C ASP A 293 -10.79 8.34 6.32
N LYS A 294 -11.34 9.24 5.48
CA LYS A 294 -10.92 9.39 4.08
C LYS A 294 -9.43 9.69 3.95
N ARG A 295 -8.92 10.64 4.74
CA ARG A 295 -7.50 10.99 4.71
C ARG A 295 -6.61 9.80 5.10
N GLY A 296 -7.05 8.98 6.04
CA GLY A 296 -6.36 7.74 6.40
C GLY A 296 -6.33 6.73 5.25
N SER A 297 -7.45 6.55 4.55
CA SER A 297 -7.54 5.68 3.37
C SER A 297 -6.66 6.18 2.22
N ASP A 298 -6.73 7.47 1.88
CA ASP A 298 -5.94 8.06 0.79
C ASP A 298 -4.42 7.85 1.00
N LEU A 299 -3.95 7.97 2.25
CA LEU A 299 -2.54 7.75 2.59
C LEU A 299 -2.12 6.28 2.47
N LEU A 300 -3.04 5.34 2.68
CA LEU A 300 -2.78 3.90 2.54
C LEU A 300 -2.82 3.47 1.06
N GLU A 301 -3.74 4.04 0.28
CA GLU A 301 -3.89 3.76 -1.15
C GLU A 301 -2.73 4.31 -1.98
N GLY A 302 -2.06 5.37 -1.50
CA GLY A 302 -0.88 5.94 -2.15
C GLY A 302 0.38 5.06 -2.09
N LEU A 303 0.42 4.02 -1.24
CA LEU A 303 1.56 3.12 -1.14
C LEU A 303 1.57 2.03 -2.23
N PRO A 304 2.75 1.49 -2.60
CA PRO A 304 2.86 0.34 -3.48
C PRO A 304 2.07 -0.87 -2.94
N GLY A 305 1.06 -1.31 -3.70
CA GLY A 305 0.10 -2.34 -3.30
C GLY A 305 -1.31 -1.81 -3.00
N GLY A 306 -1.50 -0.49 -2.96
CA GLY A 306 -2.82 0.15 -3.00
C GLY A 306 -3.45 0.11 -4.40
N GLU A 307 -4.78 0.18 -4.49
CA GLU A 307 -5.55 0.00 -5.73
C GLU A 307 -5.16 1.01 -6.84
N LEU A 308 -4.71 2.22 -6.44
CA LEU A 308 -4.20 3.27 -7.32
C LEU A 308 -2.86 2.94 -8.02
N VAL A 309 -2.12 1.97 -7.50
CA VAL A 309 -0.82 1.52 -8.06
C VAL A 309 -0.99 0.29 -8.97
N THR A 310 -2.22 -0.14 -9.25
CA THR A 310 -2.45 -1.16 -10.29
C THR A 310 -2.18 -0.52 -11.66
N PRO A 311 -1.15 -0.95 -12.40
CA PRO A 311 -1.01 -0.48 -13.78
C PRO A 311 -2.27 -0.91 -14.54
N PRO A 312 -2.92 -0.01 -15.30
CA PRO A 312 -4.04 -0.40 -16.14
C PRO A 312 -3.58 -1.54 -17.06
N PRO A 313 -4.45 -2.51 -17.40
CA PRO A 313 -4.08 -3.58 -18.31
C PRO A 313 -3.48 -2.96 -19.55
N ILE A 314 -2.25 -3.38 -19.87
CA ILE A 314 -1.54 -2.98 -21.08
C ILE A 314 -2.52 -3.15 -22.23
N ALA A 315 -2.98 -2.04 -22.81
CA ALA A 315 -3.80 -2.07 -24.00
C ALA A 315 -2.99 -2.82 -25.06
N LYS A 316 -3.43 -4.03 -25.39
CA LYS A 316 -2.80 -4.85 -26.43
C LYS A 316 -2.80 -4.04 -27.72
N GLY A 317 -1.59 -3.74 -28.21
CA GLY A 317 -1.29 -3.48 -29.61
C GLY A 317 -1.93 -2.24 -30.24
N VAL A 318 -1.30 -1.09 -30.05
CA VAL A 318 -1.22 -0.10 -31.14
C VAL A 318 0.19 -0.18 -31.69
N VAL A 319 0.34 -0.91 -32.79
CA VAL A 319 1.53 -0.84 -33.64
C VAL A 319 1.60 0.60 -34.19
N PRO A 320 2.69 1.34 -34.00
CA PRO A 320 2.84 2.64 -34.66
C PRO A 320 2.82 2.43 -36.17
N PRO A 321 2.13 3.26 -36.97
CA PRO A 321 2.16 3.14 -38.41
C PRO A 321 3.62 3.32 -38.88
N GLY A 322 4.16 2.27 -39.51
CA GLY A 322 5.46 2.35 -40.15
C GLY A 322 5.46 3.42 -41.25
N PRO A 323 6.62 4.02 -41.56
CA PRO A 323 6.72 5.03 -42.62
C PRO A 323 6.27 4.42 -43.96
N ALA A 324 5.40 5.15 -44.65
CA ALA A 324 4.82 4.74 -45.93
C ALA A 324 5.92 4.53 -46.99
N PRO A 325 5.75 3.54 -47.90
CA PRO A 325 6.68 3.33 -49.00
C PRO A 325 6.60 4.49 -49.99
N THR A 326 7.75 5.08 -50.31
CA THR A 326 7.89 6.04 -51.41
C THR A 326 7.80 5.31 -52.74
N ASP A 327 6.78 5.64 -53.54
CA ASP A 327 6.67 5.26 -54.95
C ASP A 327 7.86 5.83 -55.76
N PRO A 328 8.61 5.00 -56.50
CA PRO A 328 9.61 5.49 -57.44
C PRO A 328 8.99 5.57 -58.83
N THR A 329 8.42 6.72 -59.19
CA THR A 329 8.17 7.03 -60.60
C THR A 329 8.62 8.46 -60.92
N ASN A 330 9.46 8.58 -61.95
CA ASN A 330 10.03 9.78 -62.56
C ASN A 330 11.33 10.35 -61.95
N ALA A 331 12.48 9.91 -62.48
CA ALA A 331 13.19 10.71 -63.49
C ALA A 331 14.40 9.94 -64.05
N SER A 332 14.35 9.69 -65.35
CA SER A 332 15.41 9.13 -66.19
C SER A 332 16.66 10.01 -66.24
N GLY A 333 17.84 9.38 -66.32
CA GLY A 333 19.12 10.05 -66.60
C GLY A 333 20.34 9.13 -66.46
N LEU A 334 20.48 8.17 -67.36
CA LEU A 334 21.72 7.38 -67.60
C LEU A 334 22.91 8.31 -67.98
N PRO A 335 24.20 7.92 -67.80
CA PRO A 335 24.77 6.68 -68.37
C PRO A 335 25.79 5.87 -67.53
N GLN A 336 25.73 4.55 -67.71
CA GLN A 336 26.79 3.51 -67.53
C GLN A 336 27.84 3.58 -68.68
N PRO A 337 29.01 2.86 -68.71
CA PRO A 337 29.23 1.47 -68.21
C PRO A 337 30.66 1.06 -67.76
N ALA A 338 30.79 -0.18 -67.22
CA ALA A 338 31.78 -1.24 -67.54
C ALA A 338 31.76 -2.36 -66.44
N THR A 339 31.23 -3.58 -66.70
CA THR A 339 31.91 -4.88 -67.04
C THR A 339 32.94 -5.35 -66.00
N GLU A 340 33.06 -6.59 -65.49
CA GLU A 340 32.68 -8.01 -65.71
C GLU A 340 32.89 -8.71 -64.32
N GLY A 341 32.49 -9.93 -63.96
CA GLY A 341 31.97 -11.13 -64.61
C GLY A 341 31.80 -12.22 -63.52
N ALA A 342 30.92 -13.19 -63.77
CA ALA A 342 30.54 -14.29 -62.88
C ALA A 342 31.38 -15.57 -63.12
N THR A 343 31.43 -16.50 -62.15
CA THR A 343 31.07 -17.93 -62.34
C THR A 343 31.11 -18.77 -61.05
N GLU A 344 30.16 -19.69 -60.97
CA GLU A 344 29.88 -20.73 -59.97
C GLU A 344 30.75 -22.00 -60.15
N ALA A 345 30.82 -22.86 -59.11
CA ALA A 345 30.44 -24.30 -59.11
C ALA A 345 30.99 -25.02 -57.85
N THR A 346 30.18 -25.51 -56.89
CA THR A 346 29.47 -26.82 -56.74
C THR A 346 30.29 -28.02 -56.22
N GLU A 347 29.75 -28.65 -55.14
CA GLU A 347 29.71 -30.10 -54.81
C GLU A 347 30.97 -30.82 -54.22
N ALA A 348 30.92 -31.82 -53.31
CA ALA A 348 29.85 -32.64 -52.72
C ALA A 348 30.38 -33.54 -51.55
N ILE A 349 29.45 -34.01 -50.69
CA ILE A 349 29.32 -35.37 -50.05
C ILE A 349 30.20 -35.80 -48.84
N GLY A 350 29.51 -36.30 -47.80
CA GLY A 350 30.03 -37.33 -46.87
C GLY A 350 29.18 -37.55 -45.60
N ALA A 351 28.28 -38.54 -45.63
CA ALA A 351 27.35 -38.93 -44.55
C ALA A 351 27.92 -39.96 -43.55
N GLY A 352 27.28 -40.11 -42.39
CA GLY A 352 27.44 -41.27 -41.49
C GLY A 352 26.67 -41.16 -40.16
N LEU A 353 25.57 -41.93 -40.05
CA LEU A 353 24.78 -42.19 -38.83
C LEU A 353 25.44 -43.26 -37.94
N ASP A 354 25.20 -43.22 -36.61
CA ASP A 354 24.53 -44.30 -35.84
C ASP A 354 24.57 -44.07 -34.30
N THR A 355 23.48 -44.45 -33.65
CA THR A 355 23.23 -44.65 -32.19
C THR A 355 22.40 -45.95 -32.07
N PRO A 356 22.06 -46.55 -30.90
CA PRO A 356 22.46 -46.36 -29.50
C PRO A 356 22.77 -47.68 -28.73
N GLN A 357 23.34 -47.61 -27.51
CA GLN A 357 23.45 -48.80 -26.63
C GLN A 357 23.48 -48.48 -25.11
N GLU A 358 22.61 -49.16 -24.37
CA GLU A 358 22.63 -49.52 -22.93
C GLU A 358 21.98 -50.93 -22.80
N PRO A 359 22.15 -51.76 -21.71
CA PRO A 359 22.09 -51.37 -20.28
C PRO A 359 22.90 -52.19 -19.22
N SER A 360 22.80 -51.76 -17.93
CA SER A 360 22.80 -52.51 -16.63
C SER A 360 24.14 -52.91 -15.91
N PRO A 361 24.15 -53.30 -14.59
CA PRO A 361 23.58 -52.70 -13.35
C PRO A 361 24.51 -52.72 -12.07
N GLY A 362 24.19 -51.90 -11.05
CA GLY A 362 24.27 -52.21 -9.60
C GLY A 362 25.60 -52.18 -8.80
N THR A 363 25.66 -51.41 -7.69
CA THR A 363 25.93 -51.85 -6.28
C THR A 363 26.05 -50.63 -5.33
N ALA A 364 25.56 -50.77 -4.09
CA ALA A 364 25.18 -49.71 -3.15
C ALA A 364 26.14 -49.44 -1.96
N SER A 365 26.08 -48.18 -1.47
CA SER A 365 26.08 -47.68 -0.05
C SER A 365 27.33 -47.74 0.86
N PRO A 366 27.41 -46.96 1.99
CA PRO A 366 26.61 -45.80 2.46
C PRO A 366 27.39 -44.62 3.12
N GLY A 367 26.72 -43.48 3.34
CA GLY A 367 26.94 -42.64 4.53
C GLY A 367 26.90 -41.12 4.34
N MET A 368 25.76 -40.46 4.65
CA MET A 368 25.64 -39.35 5.61
C MET A 368 24.25 -38.69 5.47
N VAL A 369 23.55 -38.60 6.61
CA VAL A 369 22.13 -38.23 6.74
C VAL A 369 21.97 -36.70 6.69
N ARG A 370 21.12 -36.19 5.81
CA ARG A 370 20.60 -34.81 5.87
C ARG A 370 19.08 -34.87 5.90
N ALA A 371 18.49 -34.25 6.93
CA ALA A 371 17.05 -34.16 7.12
C ALA A 371 16.39 -33.49 5.91
N VAL A 372 15.44 -34.19 5.30
CA VAL A 372 14.70 -33.74 4.11
C VAL A 372 13.44 -33.00 4.54
N GLU A 373 13.35 -31.79 4.00
CA GLU A 373 12.23 -30.87 3.96
C GLU A 373 11.04 -31.53 3.26
N LYS A 374 9.95 -31.77 4.00
CA LYS A 374 8.64 -32.10 3.45
C LYS A 374 7.96 -30.79 3.06
N ASP A 375 7.96 -30.46 1.77
CA ASP A 375 6.88 -29.71 1.08
C ASP A 375 7.31 -29.29 -0.33
N ARG A 376 7.58 -30.29 -1.17
CA ARG A 376 7.56 -30.10 -2.62
C ARG A 376 7.05 -31.39 -3.27
N PRO A 377 6.00 -31.34 -4.10
CA PRO A 377 5.65 -32.47 -4.94
C PRO A 377 6.82 -32.74 -5.89
N VAL A 378 7.33 -33.96 -5.79
CA VAL A 378 8.35 -34.54 -6.66
C VAL A 378 7.61 -35.08 -7.89
N ASP A 379 8.11 -34.74 -9.07
CA ASP A 379 7.82 -35.31 -10.40
C ASP A 379 6.36 -35.69 -10.70
N GLU A 380 5.66 -34.83 -11.46
CA GLU A 380 4.44 -35.25 -12.18
C GLU A 380 4.82 -36.39 -13.16
N PRO A 381 4.19 -37.56 -13.08
CA PRO A 381 4.42 -38.62 -14.04
C PRO A 381 3.86 -38.21 -15.41
N ASP A 382 4.66 -38.38 -16.47
CA ASP A 382 4.21 -38.20 -17.85
C ASP A 382 3.02 -39.13 -18.12
N GLY A 383 1.81 -38.55 -18.21
CA GLY A 383 0.56 -39.29 -18.42
C GLY A 383 -0.49 -39.17 -17.30
N ALA A 384 -0.28 -38.30 -16.30
CA ALA A 384 -1.30 -38.03 -15.29
C ALA A 384 -2.63 -37.59 -15.92
N THR A 385 -3.71 -38.28 -15.56
CA THR A 385 -5.05 -37.97 -16.01
C THR A 385 -5.68 -36.88 -15.13
N GLN A 386 -6.76 -36.25 -15.62
CA GLN A 386 -7.52 -35.27 -14.82
C GLN A 386 -8.02 -35.86 -13.49
N GLN A 387 -8.28 -37.17 -13.45
CA GLN A 387 -8.70 -37.86 -12.24
C GLN A 387 -7.57 -37.91 -11.21
N ASP A 388 -6.33 -38.13 -11.65
CA ASP A 388 -5.16 -38.19 -10.76
C ASP A 388 -4.88 -36.82 -10.11
N GLN A 389 -5.06 -35.73 -10.86
CA GLN A 389 -4.95 -34.38 -10.32
C GLN A 389 -6.08 -34.05 -9.33
N PHE A 390 -7.29 -34.54 -9.60
CA PHE A 390 -8.44 -34.35 -8.71
C PHE A 390 -8.27 -35.10 -7.38
N ASP A 391 -7.77 -36.33 -7.43
CA ASP A 391 -7.48 -37.13 -6.25
C ASP A 391 -6.33 -36.53 -5.42
N GLN A 392 -5.30 -35.99 -6.09
CA GLN A 392 -4.19 -35.30 -5.42
C GLN A 392 -4.65 -34.02 -4.71
N LEU A 393 -5.63 -33.30 -5.26
CA LEU A 393 -6.25 -32.13 -4.62
C LEU A 393 -7.08 -32.51 -3.39
N ARG A 394 -7.75 -33.68 -3.39
CA ARG A 394 -8.48 -34.18 -2.20
C ARG A 394 -7.54 -34.51 -1.04
N ASP A 395 -6.35 -35.04 -1.33
CA ASP A 395 -5.37 -35.41 -0.31
C ASP A 395 -4.67 -34.20 0.36
N THR A 396 -4.76 -32.98 -0.22
CA THR A 396 -4.15 -31.77 0.35
C THR A 396 -4.93 -31.12 1.52
N GLY A 397 -6.01 -31.75 2.01
CA GLY A 397 -6.65 -31.35 3.26
C GLY A 397 -7.45 -30.05 3.20
N ASN A 398 -8.12 -29.77 2.08
CA ASN A 398 -9.05 -28.65 1.96
C ASN A 398 -10.37 -28.97 2.71
N ALA A 399 -10.87 -28.01 3.50
CA ALA A 399 -12.06 -28.15 4.35
C ALA A 399 -13.41 -28.32 3.60
N ARG A 400 -13.38 -28.66 2.31
CA ARG A 400 -14.56 -28.95 1.46
C ARG A 400 -14.88 -30.45 1.34
N ALA A 401 -14.17 -31.32 2.06
CA ALA A 401 -14.27 -32.77 1.91
C ALA A 401 -15.67 -33.38 2.14
N ASP A 402 -16.57 -32.66 2.81
CA ASP A 402 -17.91 -33.16 3.20
C ASP A 402 -19.06 -32.61 2.32
N GLN A 403 -18.78 -31.75 1.34
CA GLN A 403 -19.83 -31.20 0.47
C GLN A 403 -20.14 -32.17 -0.68
N THR A 404 -21.42 -32.42 -0.89
CA THR A 404 -21.88 -33.17 -2.06
C THR A 404 -21.76 -32.31 -3.32
N GLU A 405 -21.54 -32.94 -4.48
CA GLU A 405 -21.44 -32.26 -5.78
C GLU A 405 -22.64 -31.34 -6.06
N SER A 406 -23.84 -31.71 -5.58
CA SER A 406 -25.05 -30.89 -5.67
C SER A 406 -25.00 -29.62 -4.81
N GLU A 407 -24.41 -29.69 -3.61
CA GLU A 407 -24.29 -28.52 -2.73
C GLU A 407 -23.23 -27.54 -3.24
N GLU A 408 -22.15 -28.06 -3.82
CA GLU A 408 -21.13 -27.24 -4.48
C GLU A 408 -21.69 -26.55 -5.73
N ALA A 409 -22.48 -27.26 -6.53
CA ALA A 409 -23.19 -26.71 -7.68
C ALA A 409 -24.17 -25.57 -7.29
N GLU A 410 -24.90 -25.72 -6.19
CA GLU A 410 -25.84 -24.68 -5.70
C GLU A 410 -25.10 -23.42 -5.21
N LEU A 411 -23.95 -23.59 -4.55
CA LEU A 411 -23.11 -22.47 -4.12
C LEU A 411 -22.50 -21.73 -5.32
N LEU A 412 -22.02 -22.46 -6.32
CA LEU A 412 -21.44 -21.88 -7.54
C LEU A 412 -22.51 -21.16 -8.37
N GLU A 413 -23.72 -21.71 -8.46
CA GLU A 413 -24.85 -21.03 -9.14
C GLU A 413 -25.27 -19.75 -8.42
N LYS A 414 -25.23 -19.76 -7.09
CA LYS A 414 -25.55 -18.57 -6.27
C LYS A 414 -24.49 -17.46 -6.39
N GLU A 415 -23.23 -17.84 -6.57
CA GLU A 415 -22.11 -16.89 -6.64
C GLU A 415 -21.85 -16.39 -8.08
N PHE A 416 -22.04 -17.25 -9.08
CA PHE A 416 -21.65 -16.97 -10.47
C PHE A 416 -22.78 -17.10 -11.51
N GLY A 417 -24.00 -17.45 -11.09
CA GLY A 417 -25.13 -17.71 -12.00
C GLY A 417 -25.10 -19.13 -12.60
N PRO A 418 -26.15 -19.55 -13.32
CA PRO A 418 -26.29 -20.92 -13.82
C PRO A 418 -25.12 -21.33 -14.74
N ALA A 419 -24.74 -22.60 -14.67
CA ALA A 419 -23.73 -23.17 -15.56
C ALA A 419 -24.20 -23.16 -17.03
N ASN A 420 -23.28 -22.91 -17.96
CA ASN A 420 -23.57 -23.05 -19.39
C ASN A 420 -23.65 -24.54 -19.81
N ALA A 421 -23.95 -24.80 -21.08
CA ALA A 421 -24.05 -26.17 -21.63
C ALA A 421 -22.75 -27.00 -21.53
N SER A 422 -21.63 -26.39 -21.13
CA SER A 422 -20.34 -27.04 -20.89
C SER A 422 -20.01 -27.19 -19.40
N GLY A 423 -20.96 -26.89 -18.50
CA GLY A 423 -20.77 -27.01 -17.05
C GLY A 423 -19.97 -25.86 -16.41
N ILE A 424 -19.77 -24.75 -17.12
CA ILE A 424 -18.97 -23.61 -16.63
C ILE A 424 -19.90 -22.53 -16.07
N TYR A 425 -19.78 -22.24 -14.78
CA TYR A 425 -20.48 -21.17 -14.08
C TYR A 425 -19.88 -19.80 -14.43
N GLY A 426 -20.72 -18.77 -14.64
CA GLY A 426 -20.27 -17.39 -14.88
C GLY A 426 -19.67 -17.11 -16.28
N ALA A 427 -19.83 -18.02 -17.25
CA ALA A 427 -19.37 -17.77 -18.61
C ALA A 427 -20.20 -16.65 -19.28
N PRO A 428 -19.57 -15.72 -20.02
CA PRO A 428 -20.30 -14.71 -20.79
C PRO A 428 -21.18 -15.42 -21.83
N THR A 429 -22.49 -15.17 -21.79
CA THR A 429 -23.45 -15.76 -22.73
C THR A 429 -23.13 -15.32 -24.15
N THR A 430 -22.59 -16.22 -24.97
CA THR A 430 -22.29 -15.96 -26.39
C THR A 430 -23.52 -16.07 -27.30
N ASP A 431 -24.69 -16.41 -26.77
CA ASP A 431 -25.92 -16.57 -27.53
C ASP A 431 -26.88 -15.40 -27.30
N GLY A 432 -26.60 -14.29 -27.99
CA GLY A 432 -27.51 -13.16 -28.13
C GLY A 432 -27.28 -12.47 -29.49
N PRO A 433 -28.32 -12.15 -30.28
CA PRO A 433 -28.15 -11.48 -31.57
C PRO A 433 -27.53 -10.09 -31.37
N VAL A 434 -26.52 -9.76 -32.17
CA VAL A 434 -25.95 -8.42 -32.27
C VAL A 434 -27.07 -7.43 -32.61
N PRO A 435 -27.40 -6.45 -31.75
CA PRO A 435 -28.33 -5.40 -32.14
C PRO A 435 -27.65 -4.51 -33.19
N ALA A 436 -28.30 -4.37 -34.33
CA ALA A 436 -27.93 -3.45 -35.38
C ALA A 436 -27.84 -2.01 -34.83
N ALA A 437 -26.78 -1.31 -35.21
CA ALA A 437 -26.58 0.09 -34.88
C ALA A 437 -27.58 0.96 -35.68
N ASP A 438 -28.76 1.18 -35.10
CA ASP A 438 -29.64 2.27 -35.49
C ASP A 438 -29.22 3.53 -34.73
N GLY A 439 -28.62 4.48 -35.45
CA GLY A 439 -28.32 5.80 -34.93
C GLY A 439 -29.60 6.62 -34.73
N PRO A 440 -29.74 7.39 -33.64
CA PRO A 440 -30.80 8.36 -33.54
C PRO A 440 -30.37 9.70 -34.15
N ALA A 441 -31.34 10.26 -34.86
CA ALA A 441 -31.34 11.52 -35.56
C ALA A 441 -30.93 12.71 -34.68
N ALA A 442 -30.36 13.69 -35.37
CA ALA A 442 -30.12 15.04 -34.88
C ALA A 442 -31.42 15.72 -34.45
N ASP A 443 -31.37 16.41 -33.32
CA ASP A 443 -32.27 17.53 -33.02
C ASP A 443 -31.44 18.74 -32.58
N PRO A 444 -31.71 19.96 -33.10
CA PRO A 444 -30.85 21.13 -32.91
C PRO A 444 -31.46 22.10 -31.89
N ALA A 445 -30.82 22.29 -30.73
CA ALA A 445 -30.85 23.55 -29.98
C ALA A 445 -30.13 23.39 -28.63
N GLY A 446 -28.94 23.99 -28.51
CA GLY A 446 -28.26 24.24 -27.25
C GLY A 446 -27.52 25.57 -27.33
N PRO A 447 -27.62 26.44 -26.30
CA PRO A 447 -27.24 27.84 -26.40
C PRO A 447 -25.73 28.08 -26.30
N ALA A 448 -25.30 29.17 -26.93
CA ALA A 448 -23.93 29.67 -26.95
C ALA A 448 -23.40 30.01 -25.54
N VAL A 449 -22.15 29.61 -25.28
CA VAL A 449 -21.32 30.10 -24.17
C VAL A 449 -20.09 30.78 -24.80
N PRO A 450 -19.72 32.00 -24.35
CA PRO A 450 -18.70 32.82 -25.00
C PRO A 450 -17.26 32.37 -24.69
N ALA A 451 -16.38 32.69 -25.63
CA ALA A 451 -14.94 32.48 -25.58
C ALA A 451 -14.27 33.42 -24.56
N ASP A 452 -13.37 32.87 -23.74
CA ASP A 452 -12.37 33.65 -23.00
C ASP A 452 -11.07 33.79 -23.83
N PRO A 453 -10.41 34.96 -23.79
CA PRO A 453 -9.24 35.25 -24.62
C PRO A 453 -7.90 34.94 -23.94
N ASP A 454 -6.90 34.71 -24.79
CA ASP A 454 -5.47 34.62 -24.50
C ASP A 454 -4.91 35.74 -23.61
N PRO A 455 -3.87 35.48 -22.81
CA PRO A 455 -2.97 36.51 -22.33
C PRO A 455 -1.62 36.48 -23.08
N ALA A 456 -1.37 37.51 -23.89
CA ALA A 456 -0.06 37.87 -24.38
C ALA A 456 0.50 39.08 -23.60
N GLY A 457 1.64 38.87 -22.92
CA GLY A 457 2.81 39.75 -23.01
C GLY A 457 2.95 41.00 -22.11
N SER A 458 4.21 41.20 -21.69
CA SER A 458 4.89 42.45 -21.27
C SER A 458 4.71 42.89 -19.80
N ALA A 459 5.71 43.40 -19.06
CA ALA A 459 7.17 43.48 -19.09
C ALA A 459 7.62 44.24 -17.81
N ALA A 460 8.88 44.04 -17.37
CA ALA A 460 9.72 44.95 -16.55
C ALA A 460 9.27 45.23 -15.08
N ALA A 461 10.11 45.45 -14.07
CA ALA A 461 11.54 45.77 -13.98
C ALA A 461 12.06 45.43 -12.55
N ASP A 462 13.34 45.08 -12.45
CA ASP A 462 14.17 45.21 -11.24
C ASP A 462 14.38 46.70 -10.87
N PRO A 463 14.67 47.00 -9.59
CA PRO A 463 16.06 47.39 -9.30
C PRO A 463 16.64 46.83 -7.99
N ASP A 464 17.97 46.69 -8.06
CA ASP A 464 18.99 46.23 -7.12
C ASP A 464 19.29 47.23 -5.95
N PRO A 465 20.27 47.02 -5.04
CA PRO A 465 20.11 47.25 -3.61
C PRO A 465 21.06 48.31 -2.98
N ALA A 466 20.72 48.77 -1.78
CA ALA A 466 21.59 49.44 -0.81
C ALA A 466 20.85 49.39 0.55
N GLY A 467 21.41 49.16 1.74
CA GLY A 467 22.76 49.15 2.28
C GLY A 467 22.66 49.60 3.76
N SER A 468 23.67 49.27 4.59
CA SER A 468 23.92 49.77 5.96
C SER A 468 23.16 49.09 7.12
N ALA A 469 23.65 48.92 8.35
CA ALA A 469 24.95 48.78 9.03
C ALA A 469 24.61 48.72 10.55
N ALA A 470 25.52 48.18 11.37
CA ALA A 470 25.53 48.13 12.85
C ALA A 470 24.46 47.20 13.47
N ASP A 471 24.75 46.40 14.50
CA ASP A 471 25.54 46.72 15.68
C ASP A 471 26.12 45.47 16.35
N ARG A 472 27.32 45.60 16.91
CA ARG A 472 28.00 44.64 17.80
C ARG A 472 28.11 45.31 19.17
N PRO A 473 28.04 44.56 20.26
CA PRO A 473 28.97 44.84 21.33
C PRO A 473 29.79 43.60 21.74
N ASP A 474 31.04 43.92 21.98
CA ASP A 474 32.10 43.14 22.60
C ASP A 474 32.02 43.29 24.13
N ALA A 475 32.63 42.34 24.85
CA ALA A 475 33.15 42.40 26.23
C ALA A 475 32.72 41.23 27.13
N GLY A 476 33.71 40.51 27.64
CA GLY A 476 33.66 39.96 29.01
C GLY A 476 34.32 38.60 29.23
N ASP A 477 35.64 38.60 29.44
CA ASP A 477 36.40 37.61 30.22
C ASP A 477 35.64 37.05 31.44
N VAL A 478 35.77 35.74 31.72
CA VAL A 478 36.10 35.17 33.06
C VAL A 478 36.60 33.70 32.90
N VAL A 479 37.89 33.49 33.20
CA VAL A 479 38.50 32.46 34.09
C VAL A 479 37.62 31.21 34.38
N GLY A 480 37.96 29.97 34.02
CA GLY A 480 39.08 29.18 34.53
C GLY A 480 38.66 28.36 35.76
N GLU A 481 38.41 27.04 35.64
CA GLU A 481 38.67 26.09 36.73
C GLU A 481 38.74 24.64 36.23
N ASP A 482 39.97 24.11 36.23
CA ASP A 482 40.30 22.69 36.33
C ASP A 482 39.90 22.16 37.70
N ARG A 483 39.30 20.96 37.76
CA ARG A 483 39.48 20.08 38.92
C ARG A 483 39.29 18.62 38.57
N SER A 484 40.41 17.91 38.58
CA SER A 484 40.48 16.48 38.90
C SER A 484 40.01 16.22 40.33
N SER A 485 39.14 15.22 40.51
CA SER A 485 39.20 14.17 41.54
C SER A 485 38.16 13.11 41.21
#